data_AF-A0A661QE52-F1
#
_entry.id   AF-A0A661QE52-F1
#
_cell.length_a   1.000
_cell.length_b   1.000
_cell.length_c   1.000
_cell.angle_alpha   90.00
_cell.angle_beta   90.00
_cell.angle_gamma   90.00
#
_symmetry.space_group_name_H-M   'P 1'
#
loop_
_entity.id
_entity.type
_entity.pdbx_description
1 polymer ?
#
loop_
_entity_poly.entity_id
_entity_poly.type
_entity_poly.pdbx_seq_one_letter_code
_entity_poly.pdbx_strand_id
1 'polypeptide(L)'
;MPMLGVPKGIQPILGSTANLLDEKEYRENNMRTEQDRRLKSILPLIISALTIATLLLLSFIYKIYEYPLWIDEGGIIETASAVGYFLCALLILLKGKWSYIKKYNYFFILVILCGFRELDFDKKFTTMGIFKSRFYISGSVPAVEKFIGLLVIAILLYIVVSVFRNHLKDFFRKIKTISPVHIGSLMVFLTMCFTKTIDGLARKLGDVNIHINQQTSTYFEVIEEVLELGIPLLMITTFIIYFSIEKLDK
;
A
#
# COMPACT_ATOMS: atom_id res chain seq x y z
N MET A 1 54.79 17.54 -68.00
CA MET A 1 53.50 17.58 -68.72
C MET A 1 52.43 17.04 -67.77
N PRO A 2 51.40 17.83 -67.44
CA PRO A 2 50.42 17.51 -66.40
C PRO A 2 49.30 16.64 -66.98
N MET A 3 48.76 15.72 -66.18
CA MET A 3 47.42 15.18 -66.42
C MET A 3 46.46 15.72 -65.37
N LEU A 4 45.44 16.36 -65.89
CA LEU A 4 44.36 17.10 -65.25
C LEU A 4 43.55 16.26 -64.26
N GLY A 5 42.95 16.95 -63.30
CA GLY A 5 42.18 16.38 -62.20
C GLY A 5 40.82 15.78 -62.58
N VAL A 6 40.35 14.93 -61.68
CA VAL A 6 38.95 14.49 -61.59
C VAL A 6 38.37 15.07 -60.30
N PRO A 7 37.20 15.74 -60.35
CA PRO A 7 36.62 16.44 -59.21
C PRO A 7 36.13 15.48 -58.11
N LYS A 8 36.36 15.86 -56.84
CA LYS A 8 35.70 15.27 -55.67
C LYS A 8 34.25 15.74 -55.61
N GLY A 9 33.32 14.86 -55.91
CA GLY A 9 31.88 15.00 -55.73
C GLY A 9 31.22 13.91 -56.56
N ILE A 10 30.63 12.87 -55.98
CA ILE A 10 29.49 12.87 -55.06
C ILE A 10 29.63 11.61 -54.20
N GLN A 11 29.74 11.74 -52.87
CA GLN A 11 29.46 10.61 -51.99
C GLN A 11 27.94 10.34 -52.01
N PRO A 12 27.49 9.09 -52.09
CA PRO A 12 26.07 8.79 -52.20
C PRO A 12 25.34 9.18 -50.90
N ILE A 13 24.36 10.07 -51.03
CA ILE A 13 23.43 10.53 -49.98
C ILE A 13 22.57 9.37 -49.42
N LEU A 14 22.62 8.18 -50.03
CA LEU A 14 21.89 6.97 -49.61
C LEU A 14 22.32 6.38 -48.24
N GLY A 15 23.51 6.70 -47.73
CA GLY A 15 23.96 6.20 -46.43
C GLY A 15 23.33 6.91 -45.22
N SER A 16 22.73 8.09 -45.43
CA SER A 16 22.17 8.92 -44.36
C SER A 16 20.73 8.51 -44.01
N THR A 17 19.89 8.22 -45.01
CA THR A 17 18.48 7.87 -44.80
C THR A 17 18.30 6.48 -44.19
N ALA A 18 19.15 5.50 -44.54
CA ALA A 18 19.10 4.16 -43.96
C ALA A 18 19.46 4.16 -42.45
N ASN A 19 20.50 4.90 -42.05
CA ASN A 19 20.86 5.09 -40.64
C ASN A 19 19.79 5.83 -39.83
N LEU A 20 19.10 6.79 -40.44
CA LEU A 20 18.01 7.53 -39.79
C LEU A 20 16.74 6.69 -39.59
N LEU A 21 16.47 5.72 -40.46
CA LEU A 21 15.37 4.78 -40.30
C LEU A 21 15.67 3.76 -39.19
N ASP A 22 16.88 3.22 -39.16
CA ASP A 22 17.34 2.29 -38.12
C ASP A 22 17.37 2.95 -36.72
N GLU A 23 17.83 4.20 -36.61
CA GLU A 23 17.76 4.95 -35.35
C GLU A 23 16.32 5.21 -34.88
N LYS A 24 15.39 5.51 -35.80
CA LYS A 24 13.99 5.73 -35.45
C LYS A 24 13.33 4.45 -34.98
N GLU A 25 13.55 3.35 -35.69
CA GLU A 25 13.02 2.04 -35.33
C GLU A 25 13.60 1.54 -34.00
N TYR A 26 14.91 1.74 -33.77
CA TYR A 26 15.54 1.46 -32.48
C TYR A 26 14.94 2.28 -31.35
N ARG A 27 14.75 3.59 -31.53
CA ARG A 27 14.11 4.45 -30.52
C ARG A 27 12.67 4.04 -30.25
N GLU A 28 11.91 3.70 -31.29
CA GLU A 28 10.51 3.28 -31.15
C GLU A 28 10.40 1.94 -30.42
N ASN A 29 11.27 0.97 -30.76
CA ASN A 29 11.35 -0.32 -30.07
C ASN A 29 11.78 -0.15 -28.61
N ASN A 30 12.74 0.73 -28.32
CA ASN A 30 13.17 1.00 -26.95
C ASN A 30 12.06 1.69 -26.13
N MET A 31 11.36 2.66 -26.72
CA MET A 31 10.19 3.31 -26.09
C MET A 31 9.06 2.32 -25.81
N ARG A 32 8.70 1.44 -26.77
CA ARG A 32 7.70 0.39 -26.57
C ARG A 32 8.11 -0.57 -25.44
N THR A 33 9.38 -0.98 -25.41
CA THR A 33 9.91 -1.88 -24.38
C THR A 33 9.87 -1.25 -22.99
N GLU A 34 10.21 0.04 -22.87
CA GLU A 34 10.12 0.77 -21.60
C GLU A 34 8.67 0.95 -21.15
N GLN A 35 7.77 1.26 -22.09
CA GLN A 35 6.34 1.38 -21.83
C GLN A 35 5.72 0.06 -21.37
N ASP A 36 6.04 -1.06 -22.01
CA ASP A 36 5.59 -2.39 -21.61
C ASP A 36 6.09 -2.78 -20.22
N ARG A 37 7.34 -2.42 -19.89
CA ARG A 37 7.91 -2.65 -18.56
C ARG A 37 7.18 -1.84 -17.49
N ARG A 38 6.85 -0.57 -17.78
CA ARG A 38 6.06 0.29 -16.89
C ARG A 38 4.64 -0.26 -16.71
N LEU A 39 3.99 -0.67 -17.79
CA LEU A 39 2.63 -1.21 -17.75
C LEU A 39 2.57 -2.50 -16.92
N LYS A 40 3.49 -3.45 -17.14
CA LYS A 40 3.60 -4.69 -16.36
C LYS A 40 3.83 -4.42 -14.87
N SER A 41 4.51 -3.33 -14.53
CA SER A 41 4.78 -2.96 -13.13
C SER A 41 3.58 -2.31 -12.44
N ILE A 42 2.68 -1.66 -13.19
CA ILE A 42 1.47 -1.00 -12.65
C ILE A 42 0.25 -1.93 -12.67
N LEU A 43 0.19 -2.88 -13.60
CA LEU A 43 -0.93 -3.80 -13.79
C LEU A 43 -1.39 -4.48 -12.48
N PRO A 44 -0.50 -4.98 -11.59
CA PRO A 44 -0.95 -5.57 -10.34
C PRO A 44 -1.73 -4.59 -9.45
N LEU A 45 -1.35 -3.31 -9.40
CA LEU A 45 -2.06 -2.28 -8.62
C LEU A 45 -3.44 -2.00 -9.20
N ILE A 46 -3.56 -1.96 -10.53
CA ILE A 46 -4.86 -1.79 -11.20
C ILE A 46 -5.77 -2.96 -10.86
N ILE A 47 -5.25 -4.19 -10.93
CA ILE A 47 -6.01 -5.39 -10.57
C ILE A 47 -6.47 -5.30 -9.11
N SER A 48 -5.58 -4.96 -8.16
CA SER A 48 -5.97 -4.79 -6.76
C SER A 48 -7.05 -3.72 -6.55
N ALA A 49 -6.93 -2.57 -7.21
CA ALA A 49 -7.93 -1.51 -7.13
C ALA A 49 -9.28 -1.96 -7.69
N LEU A 50 -9.28 -2.67 -8.83
CA LEU A 50 -10.49 -3.24 -9.42
C LEU A 50 -11.10 -4.31 -8.51
N THR A 51 -10.28 -5.15 -7.87
CA THR A 51 -10.77 -6.14 -6.90
C THR A 51 -11.47 -5.45 -5.72
N ILE A 52 -10.88 -4.40 -5.15
CA ILE A 52 -11.49 -3.64 -4.05
C ILE A 52 -12.81 -3.00 -4.51
N ALA A 53 -12.81 -2.33 -5.67
CA ALA A 53 -14.02 -1.73 -6.23
C ALA A 53 -15.12 -2.78 -6.49
N THR A 54 -14.74 -3.97 -6.96
CA THR A 54 -15.65 -5.09 -7.18
C THR A 54 -16.22 -5.59 -5.85
N LEU A 55 -15.39 -5.79 -4.82
CA LEU A 55 -15.84 -6.23 -3.51
C LEU A 55 -16.82 -5.22 -2.88
N LEU A 56 -16.54 -3.92 -3.00
CA LEU A 56 -17.46 -2.87 -2.56
C LEU A 56 -18.81 -2.99 -3.30
N LEU A 57 -18.78 -3.04 -4.63
CA LEU A 57 -20.00 -3.14 -5.44
C LEU A 57 -20.81 -4.40 -5.12
N LEU A 58 -20.15 -5.56 -4.99
CA LEU A 58 -20.81 -6.80 -4.60
C LEU A 58 -21.38 -6.73 -3.18
N SER A 59 -20.72 -6.05 -2.24
CA SER A 59 -21.21 -5.89 -0.87
C SER A 59 -22.55 -5.17 -0.81
N PHE A 60 -22.76 -4.17 -1.68
CA PHE A 60 -24.04 -3.47 -1.79
C PHE A 60 -25.09 -4.25 -2.60
N ILE A 61 -24.70 -4.93 -3.69
CA ILE A 61 -25.63 -5.75 -4.49
C ILE A 61 -26.21 -6.89 -3.66
N TYR A 62 -25.37 -7.59 -2.91
CA TYR A 62 -25.78 -8.71 -2.05
C TYR A 62 -26.26 -8.27 -0.67
N LYS A 63 -26.31 -6.97 -0.41
CA LYS A 63 -26.72 -6.38 0.87
C LYS A 63 -26.04 -7.04 2.07
N ILE A 64 -24.71 -7.15 2.00
CA ILE A 64 -23.91 -7.80 3.04
C ILE A 64 -24.12 -7.16 4.43
N TYR A 65 -24.51 -5.88 4.48
CA TYR A 65 -24.92 -5.19 5.70
C TYR A 65 -26.10 -5.83 6.46
N GLU A 66 -26.90 -6.69 5.83
CA GLU A 66 -27.98 -7.43 6.50
C GLU A 66 -27.48 -8.71 7.18
N TYR A 67 -26.22 -9.11 6.97
CA TYR A 67 -25.65 -10.38 7.42
C TYR A 67 -24.49 -10.17 8.42
N PRO A 68 -24.77 -10.24 9.73
CA PRO A 68 -23.79 -10.03 10.81
C PRO A 68 -22.49 -10.83 10.66
N LEU A 69 -22.57 -12.08 10.18
CA LEU A 69 -21.41 -12.96 9.97
C LEU A 69 -20.29 -12.32 9.11
N TRP A 70 -20.64 -11.39 8.22
CA TRP A 70 -19.69 -10.77 7.32
C TRP A 70 -19.06 -9.49 7.87
N ILE A 71 -19.81 -8.72 8.69
CA ILE A 71 -19.51 -7.32 9.03
C ILE A 71 -19.31 -7.08 10.53
N ASP A 72 -19.95 -7.86 11.41
CA ASP A 72 -19.80 -7.68 12.87
C ASP A 72 -18.35 -7.93 13.31
N GLU A 73 -17.99 -7.46 14.52
CA GLU A 73 -16.69 -7.73 15.15
C GLU A 73 -16.38 -9.24 15.17
N GLY A 74 -15.25 -9.62 14.57
CA GLY A 74 -14.82 -11.00 14.34
C GLY A 74 -15.42 -11.66 13.08
N GLY A 75 -16.06 -10.88 12.21
CA GLY A 75 -16.67 -11.32 10.97
C GLY A 75 -15.66 -11.83 9.93
N ILE A 76 -16.19 -12.33 8.82
CA ILE A 76 -15.38 -12.89 7.73
C ILE A 76 -14.44 -11.84 7.13
N ILE A 77 -14.90 -10.59 6.97
CA ILE A 77 -14.10 -9.53 6.32
C ILE A 77 -12.94 -9.09 7.22
N GLU A 78 -13.19 -8.85 8.51
CA GLU A 78 -12.15 -8.55 9.51
C GLU A 78 -11.14 -9.72 9.64
N THR A 79 -11.62 -10.96 9.69
CA THR A 79 -10.73 -12.12 9.72
C THR A 79 -9.89 -12.21 8.44
N ALA A 80 -10.46 -11.91 7.28
CA ALA A 80 -9.75 -11.90 6.01
C ALA A 80 -8.72 -10.78 5.93
N SER A 81 -8.98 -9.60 6.52
CA SER A 81 -8.02 -8.50 6.57
C SER A 81 -6.81 -8.90 7.44
N ALA A 82 -7.04 -9.52 8.60
CA ALA A 82 -6.02 -10.06 9.47
C ALA A 82 -5.13 -11.08 8.74
N VAL A 83 -5.76 -12.07 8.08
CA VAL A 83 -5.06 -13.07 7.26
C VAL A 83 -4.24 -12.39 6.16
N GLY A 84 -4.78 -11.37 5.50
CA GLY A 84 -4.10 -10.57 4.50
C GLY A 84 -2.80 -9.94 5.02
N TYR A 85 -2.81 -9.35 6.21
CA TYR A 85 -1.60 -8.81 6.82
C TYR A 85 -0.56 -9.90 7.14
N PHE A 86 -0.97 -11.05 7.66
CA PHE A 86 -0.02 -12.15 7.92
C PHE A 86 0.55 -12.76 6.62
N LEU A 87 -0.25 -12.85 5.56
CA LEU A 87 0.23 -13.23 4.22
C LEU A 87 1.23 -12.20 3.68
N CYS A 88 1.00 -10.91 3.93
CA CYS A 88 1.94 -9.85 3.59
C CYS A 88 3.26 -9.99 4.35
N ALA A 89 3.22 -10.29 5.66
CA ALA A 89 4.41 -10.55 6.46
C ALA A 89 5.16 -11.80 5.94
N LEU A 90 4.45 -12.88 5.62
CA LEU A 90 5.02 -14.08 5.03
C LEU A 90 5.69 -13.80 3.67
N LEU A 91 5.06 -12.98 2.82
CA LEU A 91 5.65 -12.54 1.55
C LEU A 91 7.00 -11.83 1.77
N ILE A 92 7.07 -10.91 2.75
CA ILE A 92 8.32 -10.21 3.10
C ILE A 92 9.40 -11.22 3.55
N LEU A 93 9.04 -12.20 4.38
CA LEU A 93 9.96 -13.25 4.81
C LEU A 93 10.50 -14.08 3.63
N LEU A 94 9.60 -14.53 2.74
CA LEU A 94 9.95 -15.42 1.62
C LEU A 94 10.75 -14.71 0.52
N LYS A 95 10.37 -13.48 0.17
CA LYS A 95 10.98 -12.73 -0.95
C LYS A 95 12.12 -11.81 -0.51
N GLY A 96 11.91 -11.04 0.57
CA GLY A 96 12.91 -10.11 1.09
C GLY A 96 14.01 -10.79 1.93
N LYS A 97 13.70 -11.95 2.53
CA LYS A 97 14.61 -12.70 3.42
C LYS A 97 15.12 -11.85 4.59
N TRP A 98 16.11 -12.36 5.32
CA TRP A 98 16.72 -11.71 6.47
C TRP A 98 17.37 -10.35 6.14
N SER A 99 17.88 -10.18 4.92
CA SER A 99 18.51 -8.93 4.49
C SER A 99 17.52 -7.76 4.45
N TYR A 100 16.30 -8.00 3.93
CA TYR A 100 15.25 -6.98 3.92
C TYR A 100 14.82 -6.64 5.35
N ILE A 101 14.58 -7.65 6.19
CA ILE A 101 14.13 -7.45 7.57
C ILE A 101 15.17 -6.64 8.37
N LYS A 102 16.47 -6.94 8.24
CA LYS A 102 17.51 -6.15 8.93
C LYS A 102 17.52 -4.68 8.53
N LYS A 103 17.24 -4.38 7.27
CA LYS A 103 17.30 -3.01 6.73
C LYS A 103 15.99 -2.23 6.91
N TYR A 104 14.86 -2.93 6.83
CA TYR A 104 13.51 -2.37 6.78
C TYR A 104 12.59 -3.04 7.82
N ASN A 105 13.13 -3.37 9.00
CA ASN A 105 12.41 -4.04 10.09
C ASN A 105 11.09 -3.35 10.45
N TYR A 106 11.05 -2.01 10.41
CA TYR A 106 9.86 -1.22 10.75
C TYR A 106 8.67 -1.50 9.82
N PHE A 107 8.89 -1.81 8.54
CA PHE A 107 7.77 -2.22 7.66
C PHE A 107 7.28 -3.61 7.99
N PHE A 108 8.19 -4.53 8.30
CA PHE A 108 7.81 -5.89 8.70
C PHE A 108 7.03 -5.90 10.03
N ILE A 109 7.51 -5.16 11.03
CA ILE A 109 6.84 -5.01 12.32
C ILE A 109 5.49 -4.30 12.13
N LEU A 110 5.41 -3.26 11.31
CA LEU A 110 4.15 -2.55 11.01
C LEU A 110 3.08 -3.51 10.49
N VAL A 111 3.41 -4.34 9.49
CA VAL A 111 2.47 -5.31 8.91
C VAL A 111 1.97 -6.30 9.97
N ILE A 112 2.86 -6.80 10.82
CA ILE A 112 2.48 -7.72 11.91
C ILE A 112 1.56 -7.02 12.92
N LEU A 113 1.88 -5.79 13.32
CA LEU A 113 1.06 -5.02 14.26
C LEU A 113 -0.32 -4.71 13.68
N CYS A 114 -0.42 -4.40 12.39
CA CYS A 114 -1.71 -4.27 11.71
C CYS A 114 -2.49 -5.58 11.77
N GLY A 115 -1.87 -6.73 11.50
CA GLY A 115 -2.53 -8.03 11.61
C GLY A 115 -3.04 -8.34 13.03
N PHE A 116 -2.28 -7.97 14.07
CA PHE A 116 -2.76 -8.10 15.45
C PHE A 116 -3.88 -7.11 15.81
N ARG A 117 -3.88 -5.92 15.21
CA ARG A 117 -4.99 -4.96 15.37
C ARG A 117 -6.29 -5.54 14.83
N GLU A 118 -6.27 -6.15 13.65
CA GLU A 118 -7.46 -6.81 13.06
C GLU A 118 -7.94 -8.05 13.84
N LEU A 119 -7.12 -8.61 14.73
CA LEU A 119 -7.55 -9.74 15.57
C LEU A 119 -8.12 -9.27 16.92
N ASP A 120 -8.32 -7.96 17.08
CA ASP A 120 -8.71 -7.31 18.33
C ASP A 120 -7.82 -7.78 19.50
N PHE A 121 -6.52 -7.91 19.23
CA PHE A 121 -5.58 -8.43 20.22
C PHE A 121 -5.43 -7.47 21.40
N ASP A 122 -5.58 -6.17 21.21
CA ASP A 122 -5.59 -5.22 22.32
C ASP A 122 -6.83 -5.41 23.22
N LYS A 123 -8.03 -5.62 22.66
CA LYS A 123 -9.24 -5.91 23.46
C LYS A 123 -9.12 -7.21 24.28
N LYS A 124 -8.43 -8.22 23.75
CA LYS A 124 -8.21 -9.51 24.42
C LYS A 124 -7.20 -9.45 25.57
N PHE A 125 -6.21 -8.57 25.46
CA PHE A 125 -5.08 -8.50 26.40
C PHE A 125 -5.08 -7.26 27.30
N THR A 126 -5.94 -6.28 27.03
CA THR A 126 -5.99 -5.03 27.79
C THR A 126 -7.40 -4.68 28.24
N THR A 127 -7.49 -4.16 29.47
CA THR A 127 -8.75 -3.75 30.10
C THR A 127 -9.38 -2.52 29.41
N MET A 128 -8.55 -1.71 28.74
CA MET A 128 -8.96 -0.50 28.03
C MET A 128 -7.99 -0.24 26.90
N GLY A 129 -8.48 0.31 25.78
CA GLY A 129 -7.63 0.62 24.62
C GLY A 129 -6.39 1.44 24.98
N ILE A 130 -5.23 0.96 24.53
CA ILE A 130 -3.89 1.47 24.89
C ILE A 130 -3.64 2.93 24.51
N PHE A 131 -4.45 3.50 23.62
CA PHE A 131 -4.38 4.90 23.19
C PHE A 131 -5.16 5.86 24.10
N LYS A 132 -5.99 5.35 25.01
CA LYS A 132 -6.76 6.19 25.94
C LYS A 132 -5.85 6.65 27.07
N SER A 133 -5.80 7.96 27.34
CA SER A 133 -4.99 8.52 28.45
C SER A 133 -5.34 7.90 29.81
N ARG A 134 -6.62 7.54 30.00
CA ARG A 134 -7.11 6.84 31.21
C ARG A 134 -6.47 5.47 31.43
N PHE A 135 -5.99 4.79 30.39
CA PHE A 135 -5.32 3.50 30.50
C PHE A 135 -4.08 3.59 31.39
N TYR A 136 -3.28 4.65 31.24
CA TYR A 136 -2.04 4.83 32.00
C TYR A 136 -2.26 5.41 33.41
N ILE A 137 -3.30 6.23 33.57
CA ILE A 137 -3.55 6.98 34.81
C ILE A 137 -4.44 6.20 35.78
N SER A 138 -5.43 5.43 35.28
CA SER A 138 -6.42 4.76 36.14
C SER A 138 -5.77 3.72 37.06
N GLY A 139 -6.21 3.68 38.32
CA GLY A 139 -5.84 2.61 39.26
C GLY A 139 -6.49 1.27 38.94
N SER A 140 -7.49 1.23 38.06
CA SER A 140 -8.21 0.01 37.67
C SER A 140 -7.47 -0.87 36.65
N VAL A 141 -6.38 -0.37 36.05
CA VAL A 141 -5.61 -1.11 35.04
C VAL A 141 -4.35 -1.70 35.69
N PRO A 142 -4.13 -3.01 35.61
CA PRO A 142 -2.93 -3.66 36.14
C PRO A 142 -1.63 -3.03 35.61
N ALA A 143 -0.60 -2.93 36.46
CA ALA A 143 0.68 -2.34 36.09
C ALA A 143 1.37 -3.05 34.91
N VAL A 144 1.17 -4.37 34.79
CA VAL A 144 1.70 -5.18 33.69
C VAL A 144 1.08 -4.78 32.35
N GLU A 145 -0.25 -4.57 32.29
CA GLU A 145 -0.93 -4.11 31.08
C GLU A 145 -0.41 -2.73 30.65
N LYS A 146 -0.21 -1.81 31.61
CA LYS A 146 0.36 -0.48 31.33
C LYS A 146 1.76 -0.56 30.72
N PHE A 147 2.60 -1.45 31.25
CA PHE A 147 3.95 -1.66 30.72
C PHE A 147 3.93 -2.23 29.30
N ILE A 148 3.07 -3.22 29.03
CA ILE A 148 2.89 -3.80 27.70
C ILE A 148 2.37 -2.74 26.72
N GLY A 149 1.35 -1.97 27.10
CA GLY A 149 0.81 -0.88 26.27
C GLY A 149 1.86 0.18 25.95
N LEU A 150 2.68 0.57 26.94
CA LEU A 150 3.79 1.51 26.73
C LEU A 150 4.83 0.96 25.74
N LEU A 151 5.16 -0.33 25.83
CA LEU A 151 6.08 -1.00 24.91
C LEU A 151 5.52 -1.00 23.47
N VAL A 152 4.23 -1.31 23.30
CA VAL A 152 3.57 -1.25 21.98
C VAL A 152 3.61 0.16 21.41
N ILE A 153 3.31 1.20 22.22
CA ILE A 153 3.42 2.60 21.79
C ILE A 153 4.86 2.94 21.40
N ALA A 154 5.86 2.52 22.16
CA ALA A 154 7.27 2.77 21.84
C ALA A 154 7.66 2.14 20.48
N ILE A 155 7.18 0.93 20.19
CA ILE A 155 7.37 0.27 18.89
C ILE A 155 6.69 1.06 17.77
N LEU A 156 5.44 1.51 17.96
CA LEU A 156 4.73 2.32 16.97
C LEU A 156 5.46 3.64 16.69
N LEU A 157 5.94 4.33 17.73
CA LEU A 157 6.75 5.55 17.60
C LEU A 157 8.05 5.27 16.83
N TYR A 158 8.74 4.17 17.15
CA TYR A 158 9.93 3.75 16.41
C TYR A 158 9.64 3.56 14.91
N ILE A 159 8.53 2.91 14.56
CA ILE A 159 8.11 2.69 13.17
C ILE A 159 7.88 4.03 12.47
N VAL A 160 7.06 4.90 13.05
CA VAL A 160 6.74 6.21 12.49
C VAL A 160 8.01 7.01 12.26
N VAL A 161 8.84 7.18 13.30
CA VAL A 161 10.10 7.93 13.21
C VAL A 161 11.02 7.33 12.14
N SER A 162 11.12 6.00 12.06
CA SER A 162 11.95 5.33 11.05
C SER A 162 11.45 5.55 9.63
N VAL A 163 10.13 5.49 9.40
CA VAL A 163 9.54 5.75 8.07
C VAL A 163 9.80 7.18 7.63
N PHE A 164 9.52 8.16 8.51
CA PHE A 164 9.71 9.57 8.20
C PHE A 164 11.20 9.92 7.97
N ARG A 165 12.11 9.41 8.80
CA ARG A 165 13.55 9.70 8.65
C ARG A 165 14.15 9.08 7.39
N ASN A 166 13.72 7.88 7.02
CA ASN A 166 14.37 7.12 5.94
C ASN A 166 13.72 7.35 4.56
N HIS A 167 12.42 7.67 4.48
CA HIS A 167 11.69 7.66 3.21
C HIS A 167 11.06 9.00 2.81
N LEU A 168 10.86 9.94 3.73
CA LEU A 168 10.08 11.16 3.45
C LEU A 168 10.64 11.96 2.26
N LYS A 169 11.95 12.21 2.26
CA LYS A 169 12.61 12.99 1.19
C LYS A 169 12.53 12.27 -0.16
N ASP A 170 12.78 10.97 -0.17
CA ASP A 170 12.76 10.16 -1.40
C ASP A 170 11.35 10.01 -1.95
N PHE A 171 10.34 9.89 -1.08
CA PHE A 171 8.95 9.79 -1.47
C PHE A 171 8.48 11.03 -2.25
N PHE A 172 8.69 12.24 -1.73
CA PHE A 172 8.31 13.48 -2.42
C PHE A 172 9.09 13.71 -3.72
N ARG A 173 10.33 13.22 -3.81
CA ARG A 173 11.11 13.29 -5.05
C ARG A 173 10.58 12.33 -6.11
N LYS A 174 10.21 11.10 -5.73
CA LYS A 174 9.88 10.01 -6.66
C LYS A 174 8.39 9.90 -7.00
N ILE A 175 7.50 10.52 -6.22
CA ILE A 175 6.07 10.61 -6.58
C ILE A 175 5.88 11.37 -7.90
N LYS A 176 6.72 12.39 -8.16
CA LYS A 176 6.75 13.12 -9.44
C LYS A 176 7.16 12.24 -10.63
N THR A 177 7.91 11.16 -10.35
CA THR A 177 8.37 10.20 -11.37
C THR A 177 7.44 9.00 -11.55
N ILE A 178 6.29 8.95 -10.85
CA ILE A 178 5.25 7.91 -11.02
C ILE A 178 5.85 6.49 -10.88
N SER A 179 6.75 6.30 -9.91
CA SER A 179 7.32 4.97 -9.66
C SER A 179 6.24 4.05 -9.08
N PRO A 180 6.02 2.84 -9.65
CA PRO A 180 4.94 1.94 -9.25
C PRO A 180 4.90 1.62 -7.75
N VAL A 181 6.06 1.40 -7.12
CA VAL A 181 6.15 1.15 -5.67
C VAL A 181 5.67 2.34 -4.85
N HIS A 182 6.00 3.57 -5.29
CA HIS A 182 5.63 4.79 -4.57
C HIS A 182 4.13 5.07 -4.72
N ILE A 183 3.55 4.79 -5.89
CA ILE A 183 2.11 4.87 -6.13
C ILE A 183 1.38 3.86 -5.25
N GLY A 184 1.83 2.59 -5.23
CA GLY A 184 1.26 1.58 -4.36
C GLY A 184 1.33 1.97 -2.87
N SER A 185 2.48 2.51 -2.43
CA SER A 185 2.65 3.02 -1.07
C SER A 185 1.71 4.19 -0.75
N LEU A 186 1.50 5.11 -1.72
CA LEU A 186 0.54 6.20 -1.59
C LEU A 186 -0.89 5.67 -1.50
N MET A 187 -1.27 4.70 -2.33
CA MET A 187 -2.60 4.09 -2.29
C MET A 187 -2.86 3.45 -0.93
N VAL A 188 -1.92 2.66 -0.40
CA VAL A 188 -1.99 2.09 0.96
C VAL A 188 -2.22 3.20 2.00
N PHE A 189 -1.40 4.25 1.97
CA PHE A 189 -1.50 5.36 2.92
C PHE A 189 -2.83 6.10 2.82
N LEU A 190 -3.29 6.41 1.61
CA LEU A 190 -4.55 7.12 1.39
C LEU A 190 -5.76 6.26 1.81
N THR A 191 -5.78 4.97 1.46
CA THR A 191 -6.83 4.05 1.90
C THR A 191 -6.85 3.91 3.42
N MET A 192 -5.69 3.79 4.06
CA MET A 192 -5.58 3.74 5.52
C MET A 192 -6.05 5.04 6.20
N CYS A 193 -5.68 6.21 5.67
CA CYS A 193 -6.19 7.48 6.19
C CYS A 193 -7.70 7.62 6.00
N PHE A 194 -8.21 7.19 4.84
CA PHE A 194 -9.62 7.32 4.50
C PHE A 194 -10.50 6.41 5.37
N THR A 195 -10.14 5.14 5.53
CA THR A 195 -10.83 4.17 6.42
C THR A 195 -10.91 4.69 7.85
N LYS A 196 -9.80 5.16 8.42
CA LYS A 196 -9.82 5.74 9.77
C LYS A 196 -10.56 7.07 9.90
N THR A 197 -10.75 7.78 8.80
CA THR A 197 -11.58 8.98 8.80
C THR A 197 -13.06 8.61 8.91
N ILE A 198 -13.51 7.61 8.15
CA ILE A 198 -14.89 7.11 8.18
C ILE A 198 -15.21 6.23 9.39
N ASP A 199 -14.18 5.67 10.04
CA ASP A 199 -14.31 4.92 11.30
C ASP A 199 -15.10 5.71 12.34
N GLY A 200 -16.23 5.15 12.75
CA GLY A 200 -17.14 5.77 13.71
C GLY A 200 -17.60 7.16 13.28
N LEU A 201 -17.73 7.42 11.97
CA LEU A 201 -18.18 8.71 11.43
C LEU A 201 -19.53 9.13 12.01
N ALA A 202 -20.47 8.19 12.20
CA ALA A 202 -21.74 8.44 12.86
C ALA A 202 -21.58 8.96 14.29
N ARG A 203 -20.67 8.37 15.06
CA ARG A 203 -20.35 8.81 16.43
C ARG A 203 -19.71 10.20 16.41
N LYS A 204 -18.73 10.43 15.54
CA LYS A 204 -18.04 11.73 15.38
C LYS A 204 -18.99 12.85 14.96
N LEU A 205 -19.94 12.57 14.07
CA LEU A 205 -20.95 13.54 13.63
C LEU A 205 -22.01 13.78 14.72
N GLY A 206 -22.34 12.76 15.51
CA GLY A 206 -23.19 12.92 16.69
C GLY A 206 -22.64 13.93 17.71
N ASP A 207 -21.32 13.95 17.92
CA ASP A 207 -20.66 14.91 18.82
C ASP A 207 -20.82 16.37 18.38
N VAL A 208 -21.13 16.62 17.10
CA VAL A 208 -21.42 17.96 16.53
C VAL A 208 -22.91 18.17 16.23
N ASN A 209 -23.80 17.38 16.86
CA ASN A 209 -25.26 17.41 16.70
C ASN A 209 -25.76 17.05 15.28
N ILE A 210 -24.96 16.34 14.48
CA ILE A 210 -25.38 15.80 13.18
C ILE A 210 -25.74 14.34 13.37
N HIS A 211 -27.05 14.05 13.39
CA HIS A 211 -27.55 12.69 13.53
C HIS A 211 -27.61 11.99 12.16
N ILE A 212 -26.76 10.99 11.98
CA ILE A 212 -26.83 10.08 10.84
C ILE A 212 -27.88 9.01 11.14
N ASN A 213 -28.70 8.65 10.15
CA ASN A 213 -29.64 7.55 10.33
C ASN A 213 -28.91 6.20 10.47
N GLN A 214 -29.58 5.20 11.05
CA GLN A 214 -28.97 3.89 11.29
C GLN A 214 -28.48 3.21 9.99
N GLN A 215 -29.26 3.30 8.92
CA GLN A 215 -28.96 2.68 7.63
C GLN A 215 -27.66 3.22 7.02
N THR A 216 -27.46 4.54 7.06
CA THR A 216 -26.24 5.20 6.58
C THR A 216 -25.05 4.86 7.46
N SER A 217 -25.23 4.69 8.78
CA SER A 217 -24.16 4.20 9.66
C SER A 217 -23.68 2.81 9.23
N THR A 218 -24.61 1.90 8.97
CA THR A 218 -24.26 0.54 8.52
C THR A 218 -23.60 0.54 7.13
N TYR A 219 -23.98 1.47 6.24
CA TYR A 219 -23.27 1.61 4.96
C TYR A 219 -21.82 2.06 5.12
N PHE A 220 -21.55 2.98 6.05
CA PHE A 220 -20.18 3.39 6.34
C PHE A 220 -19.36 2.27 6.95
N GLU A 221 -19.95 1.46 7.82
CA GLU A 221 -19.33 0.27 8.41
C GLU A 221 -18.93 -0.75 7.33
N VAL A 222 -19.82 -1.07 6.38
CA VAL A 222 -19.47 -1.95 5.25
C VAL A 222 -18.34 -1.36 4.39
N ILE A 223 -18.36 -0.06 4.12
CA ILE A 223 -17.29 0.59 3.34
C ILE A 223 -15.97 0.53 4.10
N GLU A 224 -15.99 0.77 5.41
CA GLU A 224 -14.83 0.66 6.29
C GLU A 224 -14.24 -0.74 6.23
N GLU A 225 -15.02 -1.77 6.55
CA GLU A 225 -14.58 -3.18 6.59
C GLU A 225 -13.96 -3.62 5.26
N VAL A 226 -14.64 -3.36 4.14
CA VAL A 226 -14.15 -3.77 2.81
C VAL A 226 -12.87 -3.02 2.43
N LEU A 227 -12.75 -1.74 2.80
CA LEU A 227 -11.54 -0.97 2.54
C LEU A 227 -10.39 -1.36 3.48
N GLU A 228 -10.67 -1.73 4.75
CA GLU A 228 -9.66 -2.26 5.68
C GLU A 228 -9.07 -3.57 5.15
N LEU A 229 -9.89 -4.46 4.56
CA LEU A 229 -9.42 -5.63 3.78
C LEU A 229 -8.63 -5.24 2.52
N GLY A 230 -8.96 -4.11 1.89
CA GLY A 230 -8.24 -3.57 0.74
C GLY A 230 -6.80 -3.14 1.06
N ILE A 231 -6.52 -2.70 2.28
CA ILE A 231 -5.19 -2.25 2.70
C ILE A 231 -4.14 -3.37 2.56
N PRO A 232 -4.29 -4.56 3.18
CA PRO A 232 -3.30 -5.63 3.05
C PRO A 232 -3.18 -6.14 1.60
N LEU A 233 -4.27 -6.12 0.81
CA LEU A 233 -4.22 -6.45 -0.62
C LEU A 233 -3.27 -5.50 -1.38
N LEU A 234 -3.42 -4.18 -1.17
CA LEU A 234 -2.55 -3.17 -1.78
C LEU A 234 -1.11 -3.29 -1.28
N MET A 235 -0.89 -3.61 0.00
CA MET A 235 0.45 -3.84 0.56
C MET A 235 1.13 -5.03 -0.11
N ILE A 236 0.46 -6.18 -0.19
CA ILE A 236 0.97 -7.39 -0.86
C ILE A 236 1.42 -7.05 -2.28
N THR A 237 0.55 -6.40 -3.05
CA THR A 237 0.84 -6.00 -4.43
C THR A 237 2.03 -5.05 -4.51
N THR A 238 2.10 -4.06 -3.61
CA THR A 238 3.21 -3.11 -3.56
C THR A 238 4.54 -3.81 -3.25
N PHE A 239 4.55 -4.78 -2.33
CA PHE A 239 5.74 -5.57 -2.03
C PHE A 239 6.13 -6.52 -3.16
N ILE A 240 5.16 -7.14 -3.85
CA ILE A 240 5.43 -7.95 -5.05
C ILE A 240 6.16 -7.11 -6.10
N ILE A 241 5.68 -5.89 -6.36
CA ILE A 241 6.31 -4.96 -7.31
C ILE A 241 7.72 -4.59 -6.83
N TYR A 242 7.88 -4.24 -5.55
CA TYR A 242 9.18 -3.89 -4.97
C TYR A 242 10.22 -5.00 -5.16
N PHE A 243 9.89 -6.23 -4.79
CA PHE A 243 10.81 -7.36 -4.92
C PHE A 243 11.03 -7.79 -6.37
N SER A 244 10.08 -7.53 -7.27
CA SER A 244 10.24 -7.78 -8.71
C SER A 244 11.25 -6.81 -9.33
N ILE A 245 11.24 -5.54 -8.91
CA ILE A 245 12.20 -4.54 -9.35
C ILE A 245 13.59 -4.81 -8.75
N GLU A 246 13.68 -5.10 -7.44
CA GLU A 246 14.98 -5.38 -6.79
C GLU A 246 15.70 -6.59 -7.42
N LYS A 247 14.95 -7.57 -7.93
CA LYS A 247 15.53 -8.72 -8.65
C LYS A 247 16.08 -8.36 -10.03
N LEU A 248 15.57 -7.30 -10.67
CA LEU A 248 16.06 -6.84 -11.98
C LEU A 248 17.35 -6.01 -11.84
N ASP A 249 17.58 -5.41 -10.67
CA ASP A 249 18.76 -4.58 -10.38
C ASP A 249 19.96 -5.41 -9.86
N LYS A 250 19.80 -6.73 -9.67
CA LYS A 250 20.87 -7.68 -9.27
C LYS A 250 21.22 -8.61 -10.43
#